data_AF-A0A4Q4YCG8-F1
#
_entry.id   AF-A0A4Q4YCG8-F1
#
_cell.length_a   1.000
_cell.length_b   1.000
_cell.length_c   1.000
_cell.angle_alpha   90.00
_cell.angle_beta   90.00
_cell.angle_gamma   90.00
#
_symmetry.space_group_name_H-M   'P 1'
#
loop_
_entity.id
_entity.type
_entity.pdbx_description
1 polymer ?
#
loop_
_entity_poly.entity_id
_entity_poly.type
_entity_poly.pdbx_seq_one_letter_code
_entity_poly.pdbx_strand_id
1 'polypeptide(L)'
;MAPVTTRVLRAISAVPFLLLAAWSFGAMDLDKMSSHTRPIAESGVIEWDGGKVDIIDHFYNVEVLDRIWRGGMATFSTSTLGYDSVASWQVFSFLVDLGPIYAIWILESYRSASAWTPMYLPTIFTVAAQFLGIGPVSGIYYFLYITFGPTSSDLARFSQGQTVWHKGSIHFILIVLLLHTSEIFAMFLAPDFATRHYWTWAWQLAPLWIGVANFIFDQALSFLRLKKSLFTSPAPLLIALGLVSGSVWLYTLLFSPYPLSTLFIPDAEEQFEFITHTRKALQADELGVVTTSLLWLAYSFFDFQTVNNLQEWISPILFRLRNKFPTIINPAANGKTPSRHAPQKTQVTIVHIEAMKATSILAGRSPMTSGTVRLPAALSPSTSLKSCVWQVVASVARASKEAADPYSVMDIFQDRVASAPELVIPHMERRQYNIRPKAADAQSYQETNRVHEIQDLLGLVRREPSGGDGSPRLVQLILRDSLWTPLVVEAE
;
A
#
# COMPACT_ATOMS: atom_id res chain seq x y z
N MET A 1 12.38 11.34 13.06
CA MET A 1 10.90 11.27 13.03
C MET A 1 10.35 12.66 13.27
N ALA A 2 9.37 13.11 12.47
CA ALA A 2 8.74 14.42 12.65
C ALA A 2 8.07 14.56 14.03
N PRO A 3 8.06 15.76 14.64
CA PRO A 3 7.33 16.05 15.86
C PRO A 3 5.85 15.66 15.75
N VAL A 4 5.22 15.29 16.87
CA VAL A 4 3.81 14.89 16.93
C VAL A 4 2.90 15.99 16.37
N THR A 5 3.16 17.25 16.72
CA THR A 5 2.41 18.42 16.23
C THR A 5 2.42 18.53 14.70
N THR A 6 3.57 18.27 14.07
CA THR A 6 3.69 18.23 12.61
C THR A 6 2.88 17.09 11.99
N ARG A 7 2.81 15.93 12.64
CA ARG A 7 2.02 14.78 12.15
C ARG A 7 0.52 15.06 12.20
N VAL A 8 0.04 15.69 13.27
CA VAL A 8 -1.39 16.05 13.39
C VAL A 8 -1.81 17.00 12.28
N LEU A 9 -1.01 18.04 12.01
CA LEU A 9 -1.29 18.97 10.92
C LEU A 9 -1.29 18.27 9.55
N ARG A 10 -0.35 17.35 9.31
CA ARG A 10 -0.31 16.55 8.08
C ARG A 10 -1.52 15.64 7.95
N ALA A 11 -1.93 14.98 9.04
CA ALA A 11 -3.13 14.16 9.06
C ALA A 11 -4.38 14.98 8.71
N ILE A 12 -4.53 16.17 9.32
CA ILE A 12 -5.64 17.08 9.02
C ILE A 12 -5.63 17.48 7.54
N SER A 13 -4.46 17.83 6.99
CA SER A 13 -4.35 18.15 5.56
C SER A 13 -4.66 16.96 4.65
N ALA A 14 -4.46 15.72 5.12
CA ALA A 14 -4.67 14.50 4.35
C ALA A 14 -6.11 13.95 4.42
N VAL A 15 -7.00 14.55 5.22
CA VAL A 15 -8.42 14.15 5.33
C VAL A 15 -9.13 14.00 3.97
N PRO A 16 -8.88 14.83 2.93
CA PRO A 16 -9.50 14.64 1.62
C PRO A 16 -9.29 13.24 1.01
N PHE A 17 -8.16 12.58 1.28
CA PHE A 17 -7.94 11.21 0.83
C PHE A 17 -8.90 10.20 1.47
N LEU A 18 -9.24 10.39 2.76
CA LEU A 18 -10.20 9.54 3.46
C LEU A 18 -11.62 9.79 3.00
N LEU A 19 -11.96 11.05 2.66
CA LEU A 19 -13.27 11.37 2.07
C LEU A 19 -13.45 10.70 0.70
N LEU A 20 -12.41 10.72 -0.14
CA LEU A 20 -12.41 10.01 -1.42
C LEU A 20 -12.49 8.50 -1.22
N ALA A 21 -11.80 7.95 -0.22
CA ALA A 21 -11.89 6.53 0.11
C ALA A 21 -13.31 6.13 0.53
N ALA A 22 -13.92 6.91 1.42
CA ALA A 22 -15.29 6.68 1.89
C ALA A 22 -16.32 6.80 0.75
N TRP A 23 -16.15 7.79 -0.13
CA TRP A 23 -16.98 7.93 -1.33
C TRP A 23 -16.85 6.72 -2.25
N SER A 24 -15.63 6.29 -2.58
CA SER A 24 -15.38 5.15 -3.46
C SER A 24 -15.95 3.86 -2.86
N PHE A 25 -15.76 3.63 -1.56
CA PHE A 25 -16.30 2.47 -0.84
C PHE A 25 -17.84 2.45 -0.87
N GLY A 26 -18.47 3.59 -0.58
CA GLY A 26 -19.93 3.72 -0.61
C GLY A 26 -20.52 3.60 -2.02
N ALA A 27 -19.81 4.09 -3.04
CA ALA A 27 -20.26 4.03 -4.43
C ALA A 27 -20.15 2.63 -5.03
N MET A 28 -19.17 1.83 -4.57
CA MET A 28 -19.00 0.44 -4.99
C MET A 28 -20.07 -0.50 -4.43
N ASP A 29 -20.56 -0.23 -3.20
CA ASP A 29 -21.55 -1.06 -2.51
C ASP A 29 -21.20 -2.57 -2.59
N LEU A 30 -20.13 -2.92 -1.86
CA LEU A 30 -19.54 -4.26 -1.87
C LEU A 30 -20.53 -5.32 -1.37
N ASP A 31 -21.46 -4.95 -0.50
CA ASP A 31 -22.46 -5.85 0.05
C ASP A 31 -23.45 -6.26 -1.03
N LYS A 32 -23.93 -5.28 -1.82
CA LYS A 32 -24.76 -5.54 -3.01
C LYS A 32 -23.99 -6.37 -4.04
N MET A 33 -22.72 -6.07 -4.27
CA MET A 33 -21.87 -6.86 -5.17
C MET A 33 -21.70 -8.31 -4.69
N SER A 34 -21.50 -8.54 -3.39
CA SER A 34 -21.47 -9.88 -2.79
C SER A 34 -22.81 -10.61 -2.98
N SER A 35 -23.93 -9.90 -2.77
CA SER A 35 -25.27 -10.49 -2.94
C SER A 35 -25.54 -10.97 -4.37
N HIS A 36 -25.04 -10.25 -5.38
CA HIS A 36 -25.19 -10.64 -6.78
C HIS A 36 -24.23 -11.75 -7.19
N THR A 37 -23.00 -11.74 -6.69
CA THR A 37 -21.96 -12.69 -7.11
C THR A 37 -22.05 -14.04 -6.42
N ARG A 38 -22.61 -14.10 -5.20
CA ARG A 38 -22.79 -15.34 -4.45
C ARG A 38 -23.56 -16.43 -5.22
N PRO A 39 -24.77 -16.18 -5.76
CA PRO A 39 -25.49 -17.22 -6.50
C PRO A 39 -24.74 -17.69 -7.76
N ILE A 40 -23.96 -16.80 -8.40
CA ILE A 40 -23.12 -17.16 -9.56
C ILE A 40 -21.94 -18.03 -9.12
N ALA A 41 -21.29 -17.68 -8.01
CA ALA A 41 -20.18 -18.46 -7.46
C ALA A 41 -20.61 -19.86 -7.02
N GLU A 42 -21.81 -19.97 -6.43
CA GLU A 42 -22.43 -21.21 -5.95
C GLU A 42 -22.97 -22.10 -7.08
N SER A 43 -23.49 -21.51 -8.16
CA SER A 43 -23.94 -22.29 -9.32
C SER A 43 -22.79 -23.03 -10.01
N GLY A 44 -21.56 -22.52 -9.86
CA GLY A 44 -20.38 -23.04 -10.54
C GLY A 44 -20.35 -22.71 -12.04
N VAL A 45 -21.26 -21.87 -12.54
CA VAL A 45 -21.36 -21.51 -13.96
C VAL A 45 -21.68 -20.02 -14.11
N ILE A 46 -20.94 -19.35 -14.98
CA ILE A 46 -21.24 -17.99 -15.44
C ILE A 46 -21.95 -18.11 -16.78
N GLU A 47 -23.20 -17.67 -16.85
CA GLU A 47 -24.06 -17.76 -18.03
C GLU A 47 -24.59 -16.37 -18.43
N TRP A 48 -24.64 -16.10 -19.73
CA TRP A 48 -25.19 -14.88 -20.33
C TRP A 48 -25.78 -15.19 -21.71
N ASP A 49 -26.48 -14.24 -22.32
CA ASP A 49 -27.19 -14.43 -23.60
C ASP A 49 -26.30 -14.88 -24.78
N GLY A 50 -24.98 -14.77 -24.65
CA GLY A 50 -24.01 -15.12 -25.69
C GLY A 50 -23.13 -16.33 -25.37
N GLY A 51 -23.28 -16.98 -24.21
CA GLY A 51 -22.43 -18.10 -23.83
C GLY A 51 -22.47 -18.47 -22.36
N LYS A 52 -21.65 -19.45 -22.02
CA LYS A 52 -21.42 -19.87 -20.64
C LYS A 52 -20.00 -20.35 -20.44
N VAL A 53 -19.50 -20.24 -19.21
CA VAL A 53 -18.20 -20.76 -18.76
C VAL A 53 -18.36 -21.37 -17.38
N ASP A 54 -17.83 -22.58 -17.21
CA ASP A 54 -17.79 -23.23 -15.91
C ASP A 54 -16.73 -22.54 -15.02
N ILE A 55 -17.10 -22.25 -13.77
CA ILE A 55 -16.19 -21.69 -12.77
C ILE A 55 -15.18 -22.76 -12.39
N ILE A 56 -13.88 -22.41 -12.43
CA ILE A 56 -12.81 -23.33 -12.03
C ILE A 56 -12.94 -23.59 -10.53
N ASP A 57 -13.17 -24.84 -10.13
CA ASP A 57 -13.41 -25.17 -8.72
C ASP A 57 -12.14 -25.16 -7.86
N HIS A 58 -11.00 -25.53 -8.43
CA HIS A 58 -9.72 -25.73 -7.72
C HIS A 58 -8.55 -25.12 -8.50
N PHE A 59 -8.53 -23.80 -8.66
CA PHE A 59 -7.48 -23.12 -9.41
C PHE A 59 -6.14 -23.14 -8.66
N TYR A 60 -6.17 -22.77 -7.37
CA TYR A 60 -5.00 -22.71 -6.50
C TYR A 60 -4.71 -24.02 -5.78
N ASN A 61 -5.64 -24.99 -5.83
CA ASN A 61 -5.61 -26.22 -5.03
C ASN A 61 -5.52 -25.93 -3.52
N VAL A 62 -6.12 -24.82 -3.10
CA VAL A 62 -6.20 -24.40 -1.69
C VAL A 62 -7.63 -23.92 -1.48
N GLU A 63 -8.45 -24.78 -0.87
CA GLU A 63 -9.90 -24.58 -0.74
C GLU A 63 -10.27 -23.18 -0.24
N VAL A 64 -9.57 -22.67 0.78
CA VAL A 64 -9.81 -21.33 1.32
C VAL A 64 -9.55 -20.24 0.29
N LEU A 65 -8.47 -20.32 -0.48
CA LEU A 65 -8.15 -19.34 -1.51
C LEU A 65 -9.13 -19.42 -2.67
N ASP A 66 -9.38 -20.63 -3.18
CA ASP A 66 -10.33 -20.86 -4.26
C ASP A 66 -11.70 -20.28 -3.91
N ARG A 67 -12.19 -20.59 -2.72
CA ARG A 67 -13.49 -20.13 -2.22
C ARG A 67 -13.58 -18.61 -2.06
N ILE A 68 -12.52 -17.97 -1.55
CA ILE A 68 -12.46 -16.51 -1.41
C ILE A 68 -12.50 -15.83 -2.79
N TRP A 69 -11.77 -16.36 -3.78
CA TRP A 69 -11.63 -15.71 -5.07
C TRP A 69 -12.77 -15.98 -6.06
N ARG A 70 -13.61 -17.00 -5.85
CA ARG A 70 -14.78 -17.26 -6.70
C ARG A 70 -15.67 -16.03 -6.87
N GLY A 71 -15.95 -15.31 -5.78
CA GLY A 71 -16.79 -14.10 -5.81
C GLY A 71 -16.13 -12.97 -6.61
N GLY A 72 -14.84 -12.70 -6.37
CA GLY A 72 -14.07 -11.71 -7.14
C GLY A 72 -14.02 -12.05 -8.62
N MET A 73 -13.82 -13.33 -8.96
CA MET A 73 -13.86 -13.78 -10.34
C MET A 73 -15.22 -13.49 -10.99
N ALA A 74 -16.32 -13.84 -10.30
CA ALA A 74 -17.67 -13.54 -10.77
C ALA A 74 -17.86 -12.03 -11.02
N THR A 75 -17.42 -11.15 -10.11
CA THR A 75 -17.42 -9.69 -10.31
C THR A 75 -16.76 -9.31 -11.64
N PHE A 76 -15.50 -9.72 -11.84
CA PHE A 76 -14.75 -9.28 -13.02
C PHE A 76 -15.24 -9.90 -14.35
N SER A 77 -15.97 -11.01 -14.29
CA SER A 77 -16.42 -11.76 -15.48
C SER A 77 -17.22 -10.92 -16.48
N THR A 78 -18.02 -9.95 -16.02
CA THR A 78 -18.77 -9.00 -16.86
C THR A 78 -17.86 -8.29 -17.88
N SER A 79 -16.70 -7.84 -17.41
CA SER A 79 -15.71 -7.13 -18.21
C SER A 79 -14.77 -8.06 -18.97
N THR A 80 -14.26 -9.12 -18.32
CA THR A 80 -13.22 -9.97 -18.89
C THR A 80 -13.77 -10.93 -19.95
N LEU A 81 -14.99 -11.45 -19.74
CA LEU A 81 -15.69 -12.25 -20.75
C LEU A 81 -16.37 -11.36 -21.80
N GLY A 82 -16.45 -10.04 -21.58
CA GLY A 82 -16.85 -9.07 -22.59
C GLY A 82 -18.34 -9.06 -22.93
N TYR A 83 -19.19 -9.68 -22.10
CA TYR A 83 -20.64 -9.60 -22.27
C TYR A 83 -21.23 -8.28 -21.73
N ASP A 84 -20.45 -7.51 -20.97
CA ASP A 84 -20.61 -6.06 -20.86
C ASP A 84 -19.48 -5.35 -21.61
N SER A 85 -19.77 -4.91 -22.83
CA SER A 85 -18.80 -4.26 -23.69
C SER A 85 -18.29 -2.92 -23.14
N VAL A 86 -19.12 -2.16 -22.41
CA VAL A 86 -18.71 -0.89 -21.79
C VAL A 86 -17.70 -1.16 -20.68
N ALA A 87 -18.03 -2.10 -19.79
CA ALA A 87 -17.12 -2.51 -18.72
C ALA A 87 -15.84 -3.14 -19.29
N SER A 88 -15.92 -3.91 -20.37
CA SER A 88 -14.73 -4.52 -20.99
C SER A 88 -13.70 -3.48 -21.42
N TRP A 89 -14.12 -2.41 -22.11
CA TRP A 89 -13.24 -1.30 -22.50
C TRP A 89 -12.70 -0.53 -21.28
N GLN A 90 -13.58 -0.20 -20.33
CA GLN A 90 -13.19 0.54 -19.14
C GLN A 90 -12.17 -0.24 -18.30
N VAL A 91 -12.52 -1.47 -17.90
CA VAL A 91 -11.71 -2.29 -17.01
C VAL A 91 -10.38 -2.68 -17.65
N PHE A 92 -10.34 -2.90 -18.97
CA PHE A 92 -9.07 -3.17 -19.65
C PHE A 92 -8.09 -1.99 -19.52
N SER A 93 -8.55 -0.76 -19.76
CA SER A 93 -7.73 0.44 -19.56
C SER A 93 -7.35 0.61 -18.08
N PHE A 94 -8.33 0.51 -17.19
CA PHE A 94 -8.17 0.65 -15.75
C PHE A 94 -7.10 -0.29 -15.18
N LEU A 95 -7.18 -1.60 -15.48
CA LEU A 95 -6.27 -2.58 -14.89
C LEU A 95 -4.84 -2.42 -15.42
N VAL A 96 -4.66 -2.02 -16.68
CA VAL A 96 -3.33 -1.71 -17.23
C VAL A 96 -2.72 -0.51 -16.50
N ASP A 97 -3.53 0.49 -16.14
CA ASP A 97 -3.09 1.68 -15.40
C ASP A 97 -2.66 1.38 -13.96
N LEU A 98 -3.07 0.25 -13.38
CA LEU A 98 -2.61 -0.18 -12.07
C LEU A 98 -1.13 -0.60 -12.06
N GLY A 99 -0.57 -1.02 -13.20
CA GLY A 99 0.83 -1.42 -13.30
C GLY A 99 1.80 -0.32 -12.86
N PRO A 100 1.74 0.89 -13.47
CA PRO A 100 2.48 2.06 -13.01
C PRO A 100 2.26 2.39 -11.52
N ILE A 101 1.02 2.28 -11.02
CA ILE A 101 0.69 2.60 -9.61
C ILE A 101 1.38 1.63 -8.66
N TYR A 102 1.28 0.32 -8.91
CA TYR A 102 1.97 -0.71 -8.14
C TYR A 102 3.49 -0.50 -8.16
N ALA A 103 4.03 -0.15 -9.32
CA ALA A 103 5.45 0.16 -9.43
C ALA A 103 5.84 1.35 -8.57
N ILE A 104 5.07 2.44 -8.60
CA ILE A 104 5.32 3.62 -7.75
C ILE A 104 5.26 3.25 -6.27
N TRP A 105 4.25 2.51 -5.82
CA TRP A 105 4.12 2.14 -4.41
C TRP A 105 5.29 1.28 -3.93
N ILE A 106 5.72 0.31 -4.74
CA ILE A 106 6.89 -0.53 -4.41
C ILE A 106 8.17 0.31 -4.42
N LEU A 107 8.39 1.15 -5.42
CA LEU A 107 9.53 2.07 -5.45
C LEU A 107 9.58 2.99 -4.21
N GLU A 108 8.44 3.54 -3.80
CA GLU A 108 8.34 4.41 -2.63
C GLU A 108 8.60 3.67 -1.30
N SER A 109 8.31 2.36 -1.26
CA SER A 109 8.63 1.50 -0.10
C SER A 109 10.14 1.31 0.11
N TYR A 110 10.93 1.39 -0.96
CA TYR A 110 12.40 1.27 -0.91
C TYR A 110 13.12 2.52 -0.42
N ARG A 111 12.42 3.65 -0.23
CA ARG A 111 13.06 4.81 0.38
C ARG A 111 13.46 4.46 1.81
N SER A 112 14.68 4.82 2.19
CA SER A 112 15.18 4.62 3.55
C SER A 112 14.29 5.29 4.60
N ALA A 113 13.68 6.42 4.26
CA ALA A 113 12.76 7.14 5.14
C ALA A 113 11.34 6.54 5.20
N SER A 114 10.99 5.62 4.30
CA SER A 114 9.75 4.83 4.34
C SER A 114 9.87 3.64 5.29
N ALA A 115 11.08 3.25 5.69
CA ALA A 115 11.30 2.12 6.59
C ALA A 115 10.50 2.30 7.89
N TRP A 116 9.82 1.24 8.31
CA TRP A 116 8.96 1.21 9.51
C TRP A 116 7.74 2.14 9.47
N THR A 117 7.41 2.70 8.31
CA THR A 117 6.13 3.37 8.07
C THR A 117 5.19 2.42 7.33
N PRO A 118 3.87 2.71 7.26
CA PRO A 118 2.95 1.91 6.44
C PRO A 118 3.38 1.80 4.97
N MET A 119 4.14 2.77 4.46
CA MET A 119 4.63 2.78 3.07
C MET A 119 5.65 1.68 2.79
N TYR A 120 6.20 1.05 3.84
CA TYR A 120 7.08 -0.10 3.71
C TYR A 120 6.33 -1.38 3.31
N LEU A 121 4.99 -1.40 3.36
CA LEU A 121 4.17 -2.59 3.18
C LEU A 121 3.22 -2.48 1.97
N PRO A 122 3.69 -2.05 0.77
CA PRO A 122 2.82 -1.83 -0.38
C PRO A 122 2.05 -3.10 -0.78
N THR A 123 2.68 -4.28 -0.70
CA THR A 123 2.04 -5.57 -1.00
C THR A 123 0.81 -5.84 -0.13
N ILE A 124 0.82 -5.43 1.15
CA ILE A 124 -0.35 -5.62 2.02
C ILE A 124 -1.51 -4.77 1.53
N PHE A 125 -1.24 -3.51 1.16
CA PHE A 125 -2.28 -2.63 0.61
C PHE A 125 -2.77 -3.11 -0.75
N THR A 126 -1.90 -3.55 -1.65
CA THR A 126 -2.33 -4.02 -2.97
C THR A 126 -3.07 -5.36 -2.91
N VAL A 127 -2.79 -6.22 -1.92
CA VAL A 127 -3.63 -7.40 -1.62
C VAL A 127 -4.97 -6.97 -1.02
N ALA A 128 -4.99 -6.01 -0.09
CA ALA A 128 -6.25 -5.48 0.45
C ALA A 128 -7.13 -4.86 -0.65
N ALA A 129 -6.53 -4.22 -1.66
CA ALA A 129 -7.22 -3.63 -2.80
C ALA A 129 -7.98 -4.65 -3.65
N GLN A 130 -7.56 -5.92 -3.67
CA GLN A 130 -8.28 -6.98 -4.37
C GLN A 130 -9.62 -7.32 -3.69
N PHE A 131 -9.76 -7.01 -2.39
CA PHE A 131 -11.00 -7.25 -1.64
C PHE A 131 -11.88 -6.01 -1.53
N LEU A 132 -11.27 -4.85 -1.34
CA LEU A 132 -11.97 -3.61 -0.99
C LEU A 132 -12.12 -2.64 -2.17
N GLY A 133 -11.53 -2.96 -3.32
CA GLY A 133 -11.27 -2.00 -4.39
C GLY A 133 -9.98 -1.22 -4.14
N ILE A 134 -9.31 -0.83 -5.22
CA ILE A 134 -8.08 -0.05 -5.13
C ILE A 134 -8.33 1.43 -4.87
N GLY A 135 -9.47 2.00 -5.27
CA GLY A 135 -9.88 3.37 -5.02
C GLY A 135 -10.01 3.70 -3.52
N PRO A 136 -10.72 2.89 -2.71
CA PRO A 136 -10.76 3.09 -1.28
C PRO A 136 -9.37 2.90 -0.63
N VAL A 137 -8.67 1.85 -1.05
CA VAL A 137 -7.37 1.50 -0.46
C VAL A 137 -6.29 2.52 -0.79
N SER A 138 -6.27 3.10 -1.98
CA SER A 138 -5.32 4.14 -2.36
C SER A 138 -5.54 5.42 -1.56
N GLY A 139 -6.79 5.80 -1.29
CA GLY A 139 -7.09 6.93 -0.39
C GLY A 139 -6.53 6.71 1.01
N ILE A 140 -6.72 5.51 1.59
CA ILE A 140 -6.14 5.16 2.89
C ILE A 140 -4.61 5.15 2.83
N TYR A 141 -4.03 4.53 1.79
CA TYR A 141 -2.59 4.47 1.60
C TYR A 141 -1.97 5.87 1.52
N TYR A 142 -2.53 6.76 0.69
CA TYR A 142 -2.01 8.12 0.55
C TYR A 142 -2.24 9.00 1.78
N PHE A 143 -3.33 8.81 2.53
CA PHE A 143 -3.49 9.43 3.84
C PHE A 143 -2.34 9.06 4.79
N LEU A 144 -2.02 7.76 4.87
CA LEU A 144 -0.91 7.26 5.69
C LEU A 144 0.43 7.74 5.17
N TYR A 145 0.61 7.81 3.84
CA TYR A 145 1.80 8.38 3.19
C TYR A 145 2.02 9.82 3.63
N ILE A 146 1.01 10.67 3.49
CA ILE A 146 1.14 12.09 3.83
C ILE A 146 1.26 12.29 5.34
N THR A 147 0.68 11.44 6.17
CA THR A 147 0.75 11.59 7.63
C THR A 147 2.09 11.12 8.21
N PHE A 148 2.57 9.94 7.78
CA PHE A 148 3.70 9.23 8.39
C PHE A 148 4.95 9.19 7.52
N GLY A 149 4.81 9.37 6.21
CA GLY A 149 5.92 9.35 5.26
C GLY A 149 6.87 10.54 5.43
N PRO A 150 8.04 10.50 4.79
CA PRO A 150 9.00 11.59 4.82
C PRO A 150 8.44 12.88 4.21
N THR A 151 8.81 14.03 4.75
CA THR A 151 8.60 15.32 4.06
C THR A 151 9.69 15.55 3.02
N SER A 152 9.45 16.42 2.05
CA SER A 152 10.47 16.86 1.09
C SER A 152 11.67 17.47 1.80
N SER A 153 11.47 18.12 2.95
CA SER A 153 12.55 18.62 3.81
C SER A 153 13.38 17.48 4.41
N ASP A 154 12.74 16.40 4.86
CA ASP A 154 13.45 15.21 5.33
C ASP A 154 14.27 14.60 4.19
N LEU A 155 13.66 14.41 3.02
CA LEU A 155 14.33 13.88 1.83
C LEU A 155 15.51 14.76 1.41
N ALA A 156 15.36 16.09 1.43
CA ALA A 156 16.42 17.02 1.08
C ALA A 156 17.62 16.93 2.03
N ARG A 157 17.38 16.74 3.34
CA ARG A 157 18.45 16.63 4.36
C ARG A 157 19.25 15.34 4.26
N PHE A 158 18.62 14.23 3.89
CA PHE A 158 19.31 12.97 3.72
C PHE A 158 19.86 12.88 2.29
N SER A 159 21.16 13.16 2.11
CA SER A 159 21.84 13.00 0.82
C SER A 159 21.73 11.57 0.24
N GLN A 160 21.53 10.57 1.10
CA GLN A 160 21.21 9.19 0.72
C GLN A 160 19.70 8.90 0.59
N GLY A 161 18.82 9.78 1.10
CA GLY A 161 17.36 9.64 1.07
C GLY A 161 16.68 10.29 -0.14
N GLN A 162 17.40 11.11 -0.91
CA GLN A 162 16.85 11.77 -2.11
C GLN A 162 16.55 10.78 -3.24
N THR A 163 17.42 9.78 -3.43
CA THR A 163 17.26 8.78 -4.49
C THR A 163 16.45 7.61 -3.97
N VAL A 164 15.38 7.24 -4.69
CA VAL A 164 14.80 5.90 -4.58
C VAL A 164 15.93 4.91 -4.90
N TRP A 165 16.52 4.31 -3.87
CA TRP A 165 17.60 3.35 -4.02
C TRP A 165 17.01 2.04 -4.52
N HIS A 166 16.77 1.94 -5.83
CA HIS A 166 16.48 0.63 -6.41
C HIS A 166 17.80 -0.03 -6.81
N LYS A 167 18.23 -0.95 -5.96
CA LYS A 167 19.26 -1.92 -6.31
C LYS A 167 18.63 -2.94 -7.27
N GLY A 168 18.44 -2.56 -8.52
CA GLY A 168 17.89 -3.42 -9.59
C GLY A 168 16.50 -2.98 -10.06
N SER A 169 16.37 -1.88 -10.79
CA SER A 169 15.05 -1.51 -11.33
C SER A 169 14.58 -2.45 -12.45
N ILE A 170 15.50 -3.13 -13.15
CA ILE A 170 15.19 -3.91 -14.35
C ILE A 170 14.44 -5.23 -14.08
N HIS A 171 14.79 -5.98 -13.03
CA HIS A 171 14.04 -7.21 -12.70
C HIS A 171 12.62 -6.85 -12.29
N PHE A 172 12.45 -5.72 -11.61
CA PHE A 172 11.13 -5.24 -11.23
C PHE A 172 10.27 -4.85 -12.45
N ILE A 173 10.86 -4.32 -13.53
CA ILE A 173 10.16 -4.17 -14.83
C ILE A 173 9.61 -5.52 -15.30
N LEU A 174 10.47 -6.54 -15.33
CA LEU A 174 10.07 -7.86 -15.79
C LEU A 174 8.99 -8.46 -14.90
N ILE A 175 9.07 -8.27 -13.58
CA ILE A 175 8.06 -8.75 -12.63
C ILE A 175 6.71 -8.12 -12.93
N VAL A 176 6.62 -6.79 -13.04
CA VAL A 176 5.32 -6.12 -13.30
C VAL A 176 4.80 -6.44 -14.70
N LEU A 177 5.67 -6.50 -15.71
CA LEU A 177 5.25 -6.85 -17.07
C LEU A 177 4.74 -8.29 -17.16
N LEU A 178 5.40 -9.24 -16.48
CA LEU A 178 5.02 -10.65 -16.53
C LEU A 178 3.83 -10.95 -15.62
N LEU A 179 3.90 -10.57 -14.34
CA LEU A 179 2.93 -10.96 -13.31
C LEU A 179 1.76 -9.98 -13.14
N HIS A 180 1.63 -8.98 -14.03
CA HIS A 180 0.46 -8.09 -14.04
C HIS A 180 0.04 -7.79 -15.47
N THR A 181 0.92 -7.14 -16.25
CA THR A 181 0.55 -6.70 -17.59
C THR A 181 0.22 -7.87 -18.51
N SER A 182 1.03 -8.92 -18.54
CA SER A 182 0.78 -10.06 -19.42
C SER A 182 -0.51 -10.81 -19.07
N GLU A 183 -0.81 -10.93 -17.78
CA GLU A 183 -2.04 -11.56 -17.28
C GLU A 183 -3.27 -10.77 -17.70
N ILE A 184 -3.25 -9.44 -17.56
CA ILE A 184 -4.35 -8.58 -18.02
C ILE A 184 -4.56 -8.71 -19.53
N PHE A 185 -3.48 -8.68 -20.32
CA PHE A 185 -3.60 -8.84 -21.77
C PHE A 185 -4.18 -10.20 -22.13
N ALA A 186 -3.75 -11.28 -21.47
CA ALA A 186 -4.31 -12.61 -21.71
C ALA A 186 -5.78 -12.72 -21.26
N MET A 187 -6.12 -12.09 -20.14
CA MET A 187 -7.48 -12.03 -19.59
C MET A 187 -8.48 -11.32 -20.51
N PHE A 188 -8.06 -10.31 -21.28
CA PHE A 188 -8.96 -9.57 -22.19
C PHE A 188 -8.85 -9.97 -23.66
N LEU A 189 -7.66 -10.35 -24.13
CA LEU A 189 -7.38 -10.53 -25.55
C LEU A 189 -7.31 -11.99 -26.00
N ALA A 190 -7.37 -12.96 -25.07
CA ALA A 190 -7.47 -14.36 -25.46
C ALA A 190 -8.75 -14.59 -26.31
N PRO A 191 -8.71 -15.45 -27.34
CA PRO A 191 -9.84 -15.62 -28.24
C PRO A 191 -11.01 -16.39 -27.60
N ASP A 192 -10.73 -17.27 -26.65
CA ASP A 192 -11.72 -18.12 -26.00
C ASP A 192 -12.00 -17.71 -24.55
N PHE A 193 -13.26 -17.87 -24.13
CA PHE A 193 -13.71 -17.44 -22.80
C PHE A 193 -13.09 -18.25 -21.65
N ALA A 194 -12.78 -19.53 -21.86
CA ALA A 194 -12.14 -20.38 -20.86
C ALA A 194 -10.71 -19.90 -20.53
N THR A 195 -9.94 -19.51 -21.54
CA THR A 195 -8.60 -18.94 -21.35
C THR A 195 -8.68 -17.59 -20.66
N ARG A 196 -9.61 -16.71 -21.05
CA ARG A 196 -9.82 -15.43 -20.34
C ARG A 196 -10.11 -15.64 -18.87
N HIS A 197 -11.04 -16.55 -18.58
CA HIS A 197 -11.42 -16.95 -17.22
C HIS A 197 -10.24 -17.49 -16.40
N TYR A 198 -9.41 -18.35 -16.99
CA TYR A 198 -8.17 -18.83 -16.37
C TYR A 198 -7.24 -17.68 -15.98
N TRP A 199 -7.04 -16.71 -16.87
CA TRP A 199 -6.18 -15.56 -16.57
C TRP A 199 -6.81 -14.58 -15.60
N THR A 200 -8.14 -14.45 -15.56
CA THR A 200 -8.83 -13.72 -14.49
C THR A 200 -8.54 -14.34 -13.14
N TRP A 201 -8.56 -15.67 -13.04
CA TRP A 201 -8.17 -16.37 -11.81
C TRP A 201 -6.73 -16.10 -11.42
N ALA A 202 -5.78 -16.25 -12.35
CA ALA A 202 -4.35 -16.01 -12.10
C ALA A 202 -4.11 -14.58 -11.56
N TRP A 203 -4.77 -13.60 -12.17
CA TRP A 203 -4.60 -12.18 -11.86
C TRP A 203 -5.05 -11.80 -10.44
N GLN A 204 -6.03 -12.49 -9.83
CA GLN A 204 -6.53 -12.16 -8.48
C GLN A 204 -5.41 -12.13 -7.42
N LEU A 205 -4.39 -12.99 -7.55
CA LEU A 205 -3.22 -13.02 -6.67
C LEU A 205 -1.99 -12.29 -7.21
N ALA A 206 -2.09 -11.61 -8.35
CA ALA A 206 -0.99 -10.85 -8.95
C ALA A 206 -0.27 -9.94 -7.94
N PRO A 207 -0.96 -9.14 -7.09
CA PRO A 207 -0.26 -8.29 -6.13
C PRO A 207 0.61 -9.04 -5.13
N LEU A 208 0.15 -10.22 -4.68
CA LEU A 208 0.91 -11.09 -3.80
C LEU A 208 2.14 -11.66 -4.53
N TRP A 209 1.94 -12.19 -5.74
CA TRP A 209 3.02 -12.76 -6.54
C TRP A 209 4.08 -11.74 -6.92
N ILE A 210 3.69 -10.51 -7.25
CA ILE A 210 4.62 -9.40 -7.49
C ILE A 210 5.47 -9.13 -6.25
N GLY A 211 4.85 -9.06 -5.06
CA GLY A 211 5.57 -8.85 -3.80
C GLY A 211 6.55 -9.97 -3.48
N VAL A 212 6.10 -11.23 -3.60
CA VAL A 212 6.92 -12.43 -3.36
C VAL A 212 8.08 -12.52 -4.36
N ALA A 213 7.80 -12.35 -5.65
CA ALA A 213 8.82 -12.37 -6.69
C ALA A 213 9.87 -11.29 -6.43
N ASN A 214 9.43 -10.06 -6.17
CA ASN A 214 10.32 -8.94 -5.90
C ASN A 214 11.26 -9.22 -4.70
N PHE A 215 10.73 -9.79 -3.62
CA PHE A 215 11.54 -10.22 -2.48
C PHE A 215 12.55 -11.32 -2.86
N ILE A 216 12.13 -12.37 -3.57
CA ILE A 216 13.01 -13.49 -3.98
C ILE A 216 14.13 -12.99 -4.89
N PHE A 217 13.80 -12.16 -5.89
CA PHE A 217 14.79 -11.61 -6.81
C PHE A 217 15.82 -10.73 -6.09
N ASP A 218 15.40 -9.91 -5.14
CA ASP A 218 16.31 -9.10 -4.33
C ASP A 218 17.30 -9.96 -3.53
N GLN A 219 16.82 -11.08 -2.94
CA GLN A 219 17.68 -12.03 -2.24
C GLN A 219 18.64 -12.74 -3.18
N ALA A 220 18.15 -13.24 -4.32
CA ALA A 220 18.95 -13.93 -5.31
C ALA A 220 20.07 -13.03 -5.88
N LEU A 221 19.75 -11.78 -6.24
CA LEU A 221 20.75 -10.81 -6.72
C LEU A 221 21.79 -10.45 -5.64
N SER A 222 21.37 -10.41 -4.37
CA SER A 222 22.28 -10.22 -3.25
C SER A 222 23.25 -11.40 -3.12
N PHE A 223 22.73 -12.63 -3.20
CA PHE A 223 23.52 -13.86 -3.12
C PHE A 223 24.55 -13.96 -4.26
N LEU A 224 24.14 -13.65 -5.50
CA LEU A 224 25.01 -13.71 -6.68
C LEU A 224 26.07 -12.60 -6.75
N ARG A 225 26.06 -11.64 -5.82
CA ARG A 225 26.99 -10.49 -5.77
C ARG A 225 27.09 -9.71 -7.09
N LEU A 226 26.02 -9.75 -7.92
CA LEU A 226 26.00 -9.04 -9.19
C LEU A 226 26.16 -7.54 -8.93
N LYS A 227 27.07 -6.90 -9.67
CA LYS A 227 27.32 -5.46 -9.52
C LYS A 227 26.04 -4.69 -9.83
N LYS A 228 25.50 -4.05 -8.80
CA LYS A 228 24.20 -3.38 -8.79
C LYS A 228 24.17 -2.05 -9.56
N SER A 229 25.20 -1.73 -10.36
CA SER A 229 25.45 -0.36 -10.84
C SER A 229 24.83 0.01 -12.17
N LEU A 230 24.31 -0.95 -12.96
CA LEU A 230 23.85 -0.64 -14.31
C LEU A 230 22.45 -0.01 -14.37
N PHE A 231 21.63 -0.11 -13.31
CA PHE A 231 20.20 0.23 -13.37
C PHE A 231 19.66 0.87 -12.09
N THR A 232 20.32 1.92 -11.62
CA THR A 232 19.95 2.63 -10.37
C THR A 232 18.76 3.58 -10.53
N SER A 233 18.38 3.92 -11.77
CA SER A 233 17.29 4.85 -12.04
C SER A 233 15.94 4.11 -12.12
N PRO A 234 14.88 4.60 -11.45
CA PRO A 234 13.52 4.09 -11.64
C PRO A 234 12.90 4.54 -12.99
N ALA A 235 13.55 5.47 -13.70
CA ALA A 235 12.99 6.07 -14.90
C ALA A 235 12.66 5.07 -16.03
N PRO A 236 13.54 4.12 -16.40
CA PRO A 236 13.24 3.19 -17.50
C PRO A 236 12.00 2.34 -17.21
N LEU A 237 11.82 1.93 -15.95
CA LEU A 237 10.64 1.19 -15.49
C LEU A 237 9.37 2.00 -15.68
N LEU A 238 9.36 3.22 -15.15
CA LEU A 238 8.17 4.06 -15.21
C LEU A 238 7.87 4.54 -16.64
N ILE A 239 8.90 4.72 -17.48
CA ILE A 239 8.73 5.01 -18.91
C ILE A 239 8.13 3.79 -19.61
N ALA A 240 8.63 2.58 -19.38
CA ALA A 240 8.10 1.38 -20.02
C ALA A 240 6.63 1.13 -19.64
N LEU A 241 6.31 1.18 -18.34
CA LEU A 241 4.94 1.01 -17.86
C LEU A 241 4.02 2.15 -18.32
N GLY A 242 4.53 3.40 -18.32
CA GLY A 242 3.80 4.55 -18.82
C GLY A 242 3.53 4.50 -20.32
N LEU A 243 4.44 3.92 -21.11
CA LEU A 243 4.22 3.68 -22.55
C LEU A 243 3.12 2.64 -22.76
N VAL A 244 3.15 1.52 -22.03
CA VAL A 244 2.11 0.48 -22.13
C VAL A 244 0.74 1.06 -21.76
N SER A 245 0.65 1.71 -20.59
CA SER A 245 -0.58 2.37 -20.12
C SER A 245 -1.06 3.46 -21.10
N GLY A 246 -0.17 4.34 -21.55
CA GLY A 246 -0.50 5.38 -22.51
C GLY A 246 -0.97 4.83 -23.87
N SER A 247 -0.40 3.71 -24.32
CA SER A 247 -0.83 3.03 -25.55
C SER A 247 -2.21 2.41 -25.42
N VAL A 248 -2.53 1.75 -24.30
CA VAL A 248 -3.87 1.17 -24.06
C VAL A 248 -4.92 2.27 -23.90
N TRP A 249 -4.57 3.37 -23.23
CA TRP A 249 -5.43 4.55 -23.16
C TRP A 249 -5.70 5.14 -24.54
N LEU A 250 -4.66 5.36 -25.35
CA LEU A 250 -4.81 5.87 -26.72
C LEU A 250 -5.64 4.92 -27.58
N TYR A 251 -5.44 3.60 -27.45
CA TYR A 251 -6.27 2.61 -28.10
C TYR A 251 -7.75 2.74 -27.70
N THR A 252 -8.03 2.90 -26.40
CA THR A 252 -9.38 3.13 -25.89
C THR A 252 -10.01 4.40 -26.48
N LEU A 253 -9.26 5.51 -26.53
CA LEU A 253 -9.74 6.77 -27.12
C LEU A 253 -10.06 6.66 -28.62
N LEU A 254 -9.25 5.91 -29.37
CA LEU A 254 -9.34 5.85 -30.83
C LEU A 254 -10.35 4.82 -31.32
N PHE A 255 -10.55 3.73 -30.58
CA PHE A 255 -11.29 2.56 -31.06
C PHE A 255 -12.55 2.21 -30.24
N SER A 256 -12.71 2.76 -29.04
CA SER A 256 -13.96 2.56 -28.29
C SER A 256 -15.14 3.18 -29.04
N PRO A 257 -16.25 2.44 -29.24
CA PRO A 257 -17.48 3.01 -29.80
C PRO A 257 -18.29 3.80 -28.77
N TYR A 258 -17.83 3.89 -27.52
CA TYR A 258 -18.54 4.51 -26.40
C TYR A 258 -17.98 5.88 -26.03
N PRO A 259 -18.84 6.85 -25.64
CA PRO A 259 -18.37 8.11 -25.05
C PRO A 259 -17.52 7.88 -23.79
N LEU A 260 -16.53 8.75 -23.56
CA LEU A 260 -15.68 8.65 -22.36
C LEU A 260 -16.47 8.79 -21.05
N SER A 261 -17.55 9.57 -21.05
CA SER A 261 -18.44 9.67 -19.88
C SER A 261 -19.10 8.33 -19.57
N THR A 262 -19.55 7.59 -20.60
CA THR A 262 -20.15 6.27 -20.43
C THR A 262 -19.12 5.24 -19.96
N LEU A 263 -17.86 5.38 -20.39
CA LEU A 263 -16.78 4.49 -19.94
C LEU A 263 -16.37 4.77 -18.50
N PHE A 264 -16.10 6.01 -18.12
CA PHE A 264 -15.33 6.31 -16.89
C PHE A 264 -16.12 7.04 -15.79
N ILE A 265 -17.35 7.48 -16.05
CA ILE A 265 -18.16 8.17 -15.05
C ILE A 265 -19.28 7.23 -14.58
N PRO A 266 -19.31 6.87 -13.29
CA PRO A 266 -20.38 6.03 -12.77
C PRO A 266 -21.72 6.76 -12.83
N ASP A 267 -22.77 6.02 -13.23
CA ASP A 267 -24.13 6.52 -13.20
C ASP A 267 -24.55 6.86 -11.75
N ALA A 268 -25.16 8.04 -11.59
CA ALA A 268 -25.60 8.51 -10.27
C ALA A 268 -26.78 7.69 -9.73
N GLU A 269 -27.58 7.12 -10.63
CA GLU A 269 -28.75 6.30 -10.29
C GLU A 269 -28.34 4.99 -9.62
N GLU A 270 -29.22 4.47 -8.77
CA GLU A 270 -29.03 3.17 -8.15
C GLU A 270 -29.16 2.07 -9.21
N GLN A 271 -28.20 1.15 -9.23
CA GLN A 271 -28.17 0.03 -10.16
C GLN A 271 -28.56 -1.23 -9.41
N PHE A 272 -29.56 -1.96 -9.92
CA PHE A 272 -30.08 -3.18 -9.28
C PHE A 272 -29.66 -4.45 -10.01
N GLU A 273 -29.32 -4.35 -11.29
CA GLU A 273 -28.88 -5.48 -12.09
C GLU A 273 -27.40 -5.73 -11.89
N PHE A 274 -27.00 -7.01 -11.85
CA PHE A 274 -25.62 -7.41 -11.60
C PHE A 274 -24.62 -6.72 -12.55
N ILE A 275 -24.93 -6.69 -13.85
CA ILE A 275 -24.05 -6.11 -14.87
C ILE A 275 -23.86 -4.60 -14.65
N THR A 276 -24.95 -3.86 -14.51
CA THR A 276 -24.87 -2.40 -14.39
C THR A 276 -24.32 -1.98 -13.02
N HIS A 277 -24.62 -2.73 -11.97
CA HIS A 277 -24.04 -2.51 -10.64
C HIS A 277 -22.52 -2.72 -10.64
N THR A 278 -22.07 -3.85 -11.20
CA THR A 278 -20.63 -4.17 -11.29
C THR A 278 -19.87 -3.13 -12.10
N ARG A 279 -20.42 -2.69 -13.24
CA ARG A 279 -19.83 -1.59 -14.04
C ARG A 279 -19.69 -0.32 -13.20
N LYS A 280 -20.76 0.11 -12.53
CA LYS A 280 -20.75 1.30 -11.67
C LYS A 280 -19.69 1.18 -10.58
N ALA A 281 -19.60 0.02 -9.94
CA ALA A 281 -18.61 -0.23 -8.89
C ALA A 281 -17.18 -0.10 -9.42
N LEU A 282 -16.85 -0.73 -10.56
CA LEU A 282 -15.51 -0.67 -11.15
C LEU A 282 -15.15 0.71 -11.69
N GLN A 283 -16.12 1.48 -12.20
CA GLN A 283 -15.94 2.89 -12.56
C GLN A 283 -15.65 3.76 -11.33
N ALA A 284 -16.36 3.53 -10.23
CA ALA A 284 -16.12 4.24 -8.97
C ALA A 284 -14.76 3.87 -8.35
N ASP A 285 -14.33 2.62 -8.50
CA ASP A 285 -13.02 2.14 -8.05
C ASP A 285 -11.88 2.83 -8.82
N GLU A 286 -11.97 2.82 -10.15
CA GLU A 286 -11.03 3.51 -11.04
C GLU A 286 -10.97 5.01 -10.74
N LEU A 287 -12.12 5.68 -10.70
CA LEU A 287 -12.18 7.13 -10.45
C LEU A 287 -11.62 7.47 -9.06
N GLY A 288 -11.86 6.61 -8.06
CA GLY A 288 -11.27 6.72 -6.73
C GLY A 288 -9.75 6.68 -6.75
N VAL A 289 -9.15 5.68 -7.42
CA VAL A 289 -7.69 5.54 -7.45
C VAL A 289 -7.02 6.63 -8.27
N VAL A 290 -7.59 7.00 -9.42
CA VAL A 290 -7.05 8.07 -10.27
C VAL A 290 -7.09 9.40 -9.51
N THR A 291 -8.24 9.74 -8.91
CA THR A 291 -8.40 11.02 -8.19
C THR A 291 -7.46 11.12 -7.00
N THR A 292 -7.37 10.05 -6.20
CA THR A 292 -6.46 10.03 -5.04
C THR A 292 -4.99 10.06 -5.47
N SER A 293 -4.61 9.38 -6.56
CA SER A 293 -3.24 9.42 -7.08
C SER A 293 -2.83 10.81 -7.57
N LEU A 294 -3.72 11.49 -8.29
CA LEU A 294 -3.49 12.88 -8.76
C LEU A 294 -3.40 13.86 -7.59
N LEU A 295 -4.25 13.69 -6.58
CA LEU A 295 -4.21 14.51 -5.37
C LEU A 295 -2.88 14.30 -4.61
N TRP A 296 -2.40 13.06 -4.51
CA TRP A 296 -1.10 12.75 -3.91
C TRP A 296 0.06 13.37 -4.69
N LEU A 297 0.02 13.34 -6.02
CA LEU A 297 1.02 14.02 -6.86
C LEU A 297 1.00 15.54 -6.63
N ALA A 298 -0.18 16.16 -6.56
CA ALA A 298 -0.31 17.58 -6.29
C ALA A 298 0.29 17.94 -4.91
N TYR A 299 -0.05 17.18 -3.87
CA TYR A 299 0.52 17.37 -2.52
C TYR A 299 2.05 17.24 -2.53
N SER A 300 2.57 16.21 -3.20
CA SER A 300 4.01 15.96 -3.31
C SER A 300 4.72 17.10 -4.05
N PHE A 301 4.11 17.63 -5.11
CA PHE A 301 4.64 18.77 -5.85
C PHE A 301 4.69 20.04 -4.99
N PHE A 302 3.61 20.37 -4.27
CA PHE A 302 3.59 21.55 -3.40
C PHE A 302 4.59 21.42 -2.25
N ASP A 303 4.68 20.25 -1.61
CA ASP A 303 5.67 19.99 -0.58
C ASP A 303 7.10 20.21 -1.11
N PHE A 304 7.40 19.73 -2.32
CA PHE A 304 8.69 19.96 -2.98
C PHE A 304 8.97 21.45 -3.25
N GLN A 305 7.98 22.20 -3.75
CA GLN A 305 8.13 23.64 -4.01
C GLN A 305 8.40 24.44 -2.74
N THR A 306 7.77 24.08 -1.61
CA THR A 306 8.03 24.77 -0.34
C THR A 306 9.49 24.69 0.09
N VAL A 307 10.16 23.56 -0.16
CA VAL A 307 11.57 23.35 0.19
C VAL A 307 12.50 24.14 -0.71
N ASN A 308 12.25 24.16 -2.03
CA ASN A 308 13.09 24.90 -2.97
C ASN A 308 13.02 26.42 -2.72
N ASN A 309 11.81 26.93 -2.46
CA ASN A 309 11.64 28.34 -2.10
C ASN A 309 12.40 28.64 -0.79
N LEU A 310 12.30 27.80 0.24
CA LEU A 310 13.09 28.00 1.47
C LEU A 310 14.60 27.99 1.21
N GLN A 311 15.09 27.14 0.30
CA GLN A 311 16.51 27.08 -0.03
C GLN A 311 16.98 28.33 -0.80
N GLU A 312 16.18 28.85 -1.72
CA GLU A 312 16.45 30.11 -2.41
C GLU A 312 16.46 31.31 -1.46
N TRP A 313 15.58 31.32 -0.45
CA TRP A 313 15.52 32.39 0.56
C TRP A 313 16.64 32.32 1.61
N ILE A 314 17.07 31.11 2.00
CA ILE A 314 18.11 30.91 3.02
C ILE A 314 19.52 31.06 2.43
N SER A 315 19.74 30.72 1.15
CA SER A 315 21.08 30.77 0.53
C SER A 315 21.75 32.16 0.57
N PRO A 316 21.06 33.30 0.35
CA PRO A 316 21.66 34.63 0.39
C PRO A 316 21.96 35.06 1.83
N ILE A 317 21.13 34.65 2.79
CA ILE A 317 21.31 34.97 4.22
C ILE A 317 22.52 34.19 4.77
N LEU A 318 22.62 32.89 4.47
CA LEU A 318 23.79 32.09 4.85
C LEU A 318 25.06 32.55 4.13
N PHE A 319 24.98 32.96 2.87
CA PHE A 319 26.11 33.56 2.15
C PHE A 319 26.55 34.90 2.79
N ARG A 320 25.61 35.77 3.17
CA ARG A 320 25.92 37.03 3.86
C ARG A 320 26.48 36.79 5.26
N LEU A 321 25.95 35.86 6.04
CA LEU A 321 26.46 35.52 7.38
C LEU A 321 27.85 34.89 7.30
N ARG A 322 28.09 34.00 6.33
CA ARG A 322 29.41 33.42 6.06
C ARG A 322 30.45 34.47 5.67
N ASN A 323 30.07 35.47 4.88
CA ASN A 323 30.96 36.57 4.49
C ASN A 323 31.12 37.64 5.59
N LYS A 324 30.17 37.76 6.53
CA LYS A 324 30.25 38.70 7.66
C LYS A 324 31.12 38.20 8.82
N PHE A 325 31.37 36.89 8.90
CA PHE A 325 32.24 36.29 9.92
C PHE A 325 33.35 35.41 9.30
N PRO A 326 34.31 35.97 8.54
CA PRO A 326 35.36 35.18 7.90
C PRO A 326 36.36 34.52 8.88
N THR A 327 36.37 34.92 10.15
CA THR A 327 37.64 34.93 10.90
C THR A 327 37.80 33.93 12.04
N ILE A 328 36.92 32.94 12.25
CA ILE A 328 37.04 32.08 13.46
C ILE A 328 37.30 30.59 13.19
N ILE A 329 37.10 30.04 11.99
CA ILE A 329 37.32 28.58 11.77
C ILE A 329 37.96 28.29 10.41
N ASN A 330 39.29 28.37 10.33
CA ASN A 330 40.24 27.29 9.93
C ASN A 330 41.53 27.85 9.30
N PRO A 331 42.72 27.57 9.89
CA PRO A 331 43.98 27.60 9.17
C PRO A 331 44.22 26.27 8.43
N ALA A 332 44.65 26.38 7.17
CA ALA A 332 45.33 25.37 6.35
C ALA A 332 44.59 24.04 6.03
N ALA A 333 43.93 23.98 4.88
CA ALA A 333 43.82 22.73 4.11
C ALA A 333 43.68 23.00 2.60
N ASN A 334 44.63 22.44 1.85
CA ASN A 334 44.81 22.59 0.41
C ASN A 334 43.67 21.97 -0.43
N GLY A 335 43.21 22.76 -1.40
CA GLY A 335 42.89 22.37 -2.79
C GLY A 335 42.13 21.07 -3.08
N LYS A 336 40.80 21.17 -3.27
CA LYS A 336 40.05 20.52 -4.36
C LYS A 336 38.61 21.04 -4.39
N THR A 337 38.23 21.67 -5.50
CA THR A 337 36.88 22.20 -5.78
C THR A 337 35.90 21.05 -6.03
N PRO A 338 34.74 20.98 -5.33
CA PRO A 338 33.70 20.01 -5.65
C PRO A 338 32.86 20.49 -6.84
N SER A 339 32.62 19.59 -7.81
CA SER A 339 31.75 19.85 -8.96
C SER A 339 30.27 19.88 -8.54
N ARG A 340 29.53 20.86 -9.08
CA ARG A 340 28.06 20.97 -8.95
C ARG A 340 27.40 19.92 -9.84
N HIS A 341 26.61 19.02 -9.26
CA HIS A 341 25.67 18.19 -10.00
C HIS A 341 24.34 18.93 -10.24
N ALA A 342 23.81 18.82 -11.46
CA ALA A 342 22.55 19.40 -11.89
C ALA A 342 21.34 18.58 -11.37
N PRO A 343 20.18 19.23 -11.09
CA PRO A 343 19.01 18.54 -10.56
C PRO A 343 18.28 17.68 -11.61
N GLN A 344 17.70 16.59 -11.12
CA GLN A 344 17.12 15.47 -11.87
C GLN A 344 15.72 15.84 -12.45
N LYS A 345 15.56 15.82 -13.78
CA LYS A 345 14.33 16.21 -14.53
C LYS A 345 13.25 15.12 -14.63
N THR A 346 13.44 13.95 -14.03
CA THR A 346 12.77 12.72 -14.50
C THR A 346 11.38 12.46 -13.95
N GLN A 347 10.94 13.13 -12.87
CA GLN A 347 9.58 12.97 -12.34
C GLN A 347 8.49 13.65 -13.18
N VAL A 348 8.86 14.54 -14.11
CA VAL A 348 7.89 15.38 -14.86
C VAL A 348 7.13 14.61 -15.95
N THR A 349 7.70 13.53 -16.49
CA THR A 349 7.14 12.85 -17.68
C THR A 349 5.89 12.00 -17.38
N ILE A 350 5.83 11.32 -16.22
CA ILE A 350 4.70 10.45 -15.86
C ILE A 350 3.48 11.27 -15.44
N VAL A 351 3.73 12.40 -14.76
CA VAL A 351 2.70 13.37 -14.39
C VAL A 351 1.97 13.88 -15.64
N HIS A 352 2.64 13.97 -16.79
CA HIS A 352 2.03 14.46 -18.01
C HIS A 352 1.01 13.48 -18.61
N ILE A 353 1.28 12.16 -18.57
CA ILE A 353 0.38 11.14 -19.15
C ILE A 353 -0.90 11.03 -18.33
N GLU A 354 -0.79 10.95 -17.00
CA GLU A 354 -1.96 10.86 -16.11
C GLU A 354 -2.74 12.19 -16.05
N ALA A 355 -2.06 13.34 -16.14
CA ALA A 355 -2.75 14.63 -16.26
C ALA A 355 -3.51 14.77 -17.58
N MET A 356 -2.99 14.22 -18.69
CA MET A 356 -3.69 14.20 -19.98
C MET A 356 -4.97 13.36 -19.90
N LYS A 357 -4.95 12.21 -19.20
CA LYS A 357 -6.16 11.41 -18.94
C LYS A 357 -7.17 12.14 -18.07
N ALA A 358 -6.72 12.72 -16.95
CA ALA A 358 -7.60 13.48 -16.07
C ALA A 358 -8.26 14.66 -16.79
N THR A 359 -7.50 15.34 -17.65
CA THR A 359 -8.00 16.47 -18.44
C THR A 359 -9.00 16.03 -19.50
N SER A 360 -8.81 14.89 -20.17
CA SER A 360 -9.77 14.37 -21.16
C SER A 360 -11.05 13.85 -20.52
N ILE A 361 -10.97 13.22 -19.34
CA ILE A 361 -12.15 12.82 -18.54
C ILE A 361 -12.95 14.06 -18.10
N LEU A 362 -12.28 15.11 -17.62
CA LEU A 362 -12.94 16.33 -17.13
C LEU A 362 -13.45 17.24 -18.26
N ALA A 363 -12.82 17.24 -19.44
CA ALA A 363 -13.24 18.04 -20.59
C ALA A 363 -14.58 17.57 -21.22
N GLY A 364 -15.08 16.40 -20.85
CA GLY A 364 -16.37 15.86 -21.31
C GLY A 364 -17.63 16.42 -20.63
N ARG A 365 -17.53 17.37 -19.68
CA ARG A 365 -18.71 17.91 -18.95
C ARG A 365 -19.09 19.35 -19.31
N SER A 366 -20.39 19.58 -19.48
CA SER A 366 -21.04 20.90 -19.32
C SER A 366 -21.21 21.26 -17.84
N PRO A 367 -21.24 22.55 -17.47
CA PRO A 367 -21.16 22.98 -16.07
C PRO A 367 -22.47 22.75 -15.30
N MET A 368 -22.39 22.06 -14.16
CA MET A 368 -23.48 21.96 -13.16
C MET A 368 -23.16 22.79 -11.91
N THR A 369 -24.21 23.35 -11.33
CA THR A 369 -24.27 24.42 -10.34
C THR A 369 -23.90 23.99 -8.92
N SER A 370 -23.28 24.92 -8.19
CA SER A 370 -22.74 24.78 -6.83
C SER A 370 -23.82 24.77 -5.74
N GLY A 371 -23.72 23.85 -4.79
CA GLY A 371 -24.48 23.81 -3.54
C GLY A 371 -23.54 23.62 -2.34
N THR A 372 -23.75 24.42 -1.28
CA THR A 372 -22.86 24.56 -0.12
C THR A 372 -23.26 23.61 1.01
N VAL A 373 -22.31 22.85 1.59
CA VAL A 373 -22.51 21.99 2.77
C VAL A 373 -21.58 22.43 3.92
N ARG A 374 -22.11 22.48 5.15
CA ARG A 374 -21.36 22.79 6.40
C ARG A 374 -20.99 21.50 7.15
N LEU A 375 -19.80 21.46 7.75
CA LEU A 375 -19.25 20.37 8.58
C LEU A 375 -19.17 20.76 10.08
N PRO A 376 -19.33 19.81 11.03
CA PRO A 376 -19.10 20.04 12.46
C PRO A 376 -17.70 19.64 12.95
N ALA A 377 -17.39 20.03 14.20
CA ALA A 377 -16.08 20.18 14.82
C ALA A 377 -15.39 18.88 15.34
N ALA A 378 -14.08 19.01 15.56
CA ALA A 378 -13.04 17.97 15.70
C ALA A 378 -12.98 17.20 17.05
N LEU A 379 -12.37 16.00 17.00
CA LEU A 379 -11.97 15.16 18.13
C LEU A 379 -10.43 14.93 18.19
N SER A 380 -9.92 14.65 19.40
CA SER A 380 -8.50 14.56 19.81
C SER A 380 -7.92 13.14 19.72
N PRO A 381 -6.62 12.91 19.39
CA PRO A 381 -6.05 11.56 19.32
C PRO A 381 -5.06 11.22 20.46
N SER A 382 -5.24 10.06 21.10
CA SER A 382 -4.13 9.30 21.69
C SER A 382 -4.37 7.79 21.65
N THR A 383 -3.69 7.10 20.75
CA THR A 383 -3.31 5.67 20.88
C THR A 383 -2.15 5.34 19.93
N SER A 384 -1.31 4.37 20.32
CA SER A 384 -0.08 3.98 19.62
C SER A 384 -0.36 3.22 18.32
N LEU A 385 0.16 3.74 17.22
CA LEU A 385 0.02 3.27 15.82
C LEU A 385 0.40 1.79 15.58
N LYS A 386 1.30 1.23 16.41
CA LYS A 386 1.66 -0.19 16.32
C LYS A 386 0.47 -1.11 16.61
N SER A 387 -0.48 -0.66 17.43
CA SER A 387 -1.68 -1.44 17.76
C SER A 387 -2.67 -1.49 16.59
N CYS A 388 -2.83 -0.41 15.84
CA CYS A 388 -3.86 -0.30 14.81
C CYS A 388 -3.56 -1.16 13.56
N VAL A 389 -2.32 -1.15 13.07
CA VAL A 389 -1.91 -1.99 11.92
C VAL A 389 -1.93 -3.48 12.26
N TRP A 390 -1.45 -3.85 13.46
CA TRP A 390 -1.55 -5.23 13.94
C TRP A 390 -2.99 -5.64 14.22
N GLN A 391 -3.87 -4.71 14.62
CA GLN A 391 -5.30 -4.98 14.79
C GLN A 391 -5.97 -5.23 13.45
N VAL A 392 -5.67 -4.50 12.38
CA VAL A 392 -6.24 -4.79 11.05
C VAL A 392 -5.78 -6.15 10.54
N VAL A 393 -4.46 -6.44 10.58
CA VAL A 393 -3.91 -7.73 10.14
C VAL A 393 -4.43 -8.88 11.00
N ALA A 394 -4.50 -8.70 12.33
CA ALA A 394 -5.06 -9.71 13.23
C ALA A 394 -6.57 -9.85 13.07
N SER A 395 -7.31 -8.78 12.75
CA SER A 395 -8.75 -8.84 12.49
C SER A 395 -9.04 -9.59 11.20
N VAL A 396 -8.26 -9.40 10.12
CA VAL A 396 -8.38 -10.19 8.88
C VAL A 396 -8.06 -11.67 9.15
N ALA A 397 -6.93 -11.95 9.80
CA ALA A 397 -6.52 -13.32 10.10
C ALA A 397 -7.48 -14.03 11.07
N ARG A 398 -8.11 -13.30 11.98
CA ARG A 398 -9.08 -13.83 12.95
C ARG A 398 -10.48 -13.98 12.34
N ALA A 399 -10.92 -13.03 11.52
CA ALA A 399 -12.15 -13.15 10.73
C ALA A 399 -12.08 -14.37 9.81
N SER A 400 -10.94 -14.61 9.15
CA SER A 400 -10.70 -15.82 8.35
C SER A 400 -10.72 -17.12 9.15
N LYS A 401 -10.46 -17.08 10.47
CA LYS A 401 -10.40 -18.26 11.35
C LYS A 401 -11.73 -18.54 12.05
N GLU A 402 -12.53 -17.51 12.30
CA GLU A 402 -13.82 -17.59 12.99
C GLU A 402 -15.00 -17.79 12.04
N ALA A 403 -14.84 -17.46 10.75
CA ALA A 403 -15.86 -17.63 9.74
C ALA A 403 -16.04 -19.12 9.37
N ALA A 404 -17.14 -19.72 9.85
CA ALA A 404 -17.62 -21.01 9.34
C ALA A 404 -18.10 -20.90 7.89
N ASP A 405 -18.53 -19.70 7.49
CA ASP A 405 -18.91 -19.32 6.13
C ASP A 405 -17.92 -18.26 5.58
N PRO A 406 -17.14 -18.56 4.53
CA PRO A 406 -16.20 -17.61 3.91
C PRO A 406 -16.84 -16.29 3.46
N TYR A 407 -18.13 -16.28 3.11
CA TYR A 407 -18.83 -15.07 2.71
C TYR A 407 -19.04 -14.14 3.92
N SER A 408 -19.04 -14.70 5.13
CA SER A 408 -19.04 -13.93 6.37
C SER A 408 -17.66 -13.39 6.74
N VAL A 409 -16.56 -13.72 6.05
CA VAL A 409 -15.25 -13.10 6.36
C VAL A 409 -15.28 -11.62 6.04
N MET A 410 -15.95 -11.25 4.94
CA MET A 410 -16.12 -9.84 4.57
C MET A 410 -17.11 -9.16 5.51
N ASP A 411 -18.24 -9.81 5.81
CA ASP A 411 -19.21 -9.31 6.80
C ASP A 411 -18.55 -9.14 8.18
N ILE A 412 -17.77 -10.11 8.68
CA ILE A 412 -17.07 -10.02 9.98
C ILE A 412 -15.96 -8.95 9.94
N PHE A 413 -15.24 -8.82 8.83
CA PHE A 413 -14.21 -7.79 8.69
C PHE A 413 -14.85 -6.39 8.69
N GLN A 414 -15.90 -6.18 7.89
CA GLN A 414 -16.66 -4.93 7.82
C GLN A 414 -17.39 -4.63 9.14
N ASP A 415 -18.07 -5.60 9.74
CA ASP A 415 -18.79 -5.47 11.01
C ASP A 415 -17.81 -5.17 12.16
N ARG A 416 -16.59 -5.72 12.16
CA ARG A 416 -15.54 -5.36 13.14
C ARG A 416 -14.91 -3.99 12.89
N VAL A 417 -14.84 -3.54 11.64
CA VAL A 417 -14.43 -2.16 11.31
C VAL A 417 -15.52 -1.17 11.73
N ALA A 418 -16.79 -1.52 11.55
CA ALA A 418 -17.95 -0.70 11.91
C ALA A 418 -18.26 -0.70 13.43
N SER A 419 -18.01 -1.81 14.13
CA SER A 419 -18.27 -1.98 15.57
C SER A 419 -17.08 -1.66 16.48
N ALA A 420 -15.99 -1.10 15.92
CA ALA A 420 -14.91 -0.55 16.74
C ALA A 420 -15.50 0.52 17.69
N PRO A 421 -15.40 0.35 19.01
CA PRO A 421 -16.21 1.14 19.95
C PRO A 421 -15.91 2.63 19.81
N GLU A 422 -16.97 3.44 19.66
CA GLU A 422 -16.90 4.86 19.99
C GLU A 422 -16.37 4.97 21.43
N LEU A 423 -15.23 5.63 21.56
CA LEU A 423 -14.53 5.78 22.82
C LEU A 423 -15.33 6.71 23.74
N VAL A 424 -16.29 6.16 24.49
CA VAL A 424 -16.99 6.88 25.56
C VAL A 424 -16.00 7.13 26.70
N ILE A 425 -15.55 8.39 26.84
CA ILE A 425 -14.67 8.84 27.92
C ILE A 425 -15.51 9.02 29.20
N PRO A 426 -15.27 8.29 30.30
CA PRO A 426 -15.98 8.55 31.55
C PRO A 426 -15.43 9.81 32.21
N HIS A 427 -16.34 10.67 32.67
CA HIS A 427 -16.05 11.85 33.47
C HIS A 427 -15.46 11.40 34.84
N MET A 428 -14.18 11.66 35.09
CA MET A 428 -13.58 11.49 36.43
C MET A 428 -13.71 12.76 37.25
N GLU A 429 -14.52 12.70 38.31
CA GLU A 429 -14.50 13.62 39.45
C GLU A 429 -13.18 13.47 40.24
N ARG A 430 -12.56 14.60 40.59
CA ARG A 430 -11.40 14.65 41.49
C ARG A 430 -11.81 14.25 42.91
N ARG A 431 -11.20 13.20 43.46
CA ARG A 431 -11.03 13.07 44.92
C ARG A 431 -9.55 13.08 45.28
N GLN A 432 -9.22 13.94 46.24
CA GLN A 432 -7.91 14.13 46.84
C GLN A 432 -7.49 12.88 47.64
N TYR A 433 -6.23 12.51 47.51
CA TYR A 433 -5.57 11.49 48.30
C TYR A 433 -5.35 11.97 49.74
N ASN A 434 -5.66 11.12 50.71
CA ASN A 434 -5.17 11.25 52.08
C ASN A 434 -4.50 9.94 52.49
N ILE A 435 -3.24 10.05 52.91
CA ILE A 435 -2.35 8.93 53.25
C ILE A 435 -2.49 8.61 54.74
N ARG A 436 -2.75 7.34 55.07
CA ARG A 436 -2.32 6.73 56.36
C ARG A 436 -1.97 5.25 56.15
N PRO A 437 -0.93 4.73 56.82
CA PRO A 437 -0.56 3.32 56.75
C PRO A 437 -1.23 2.53 57.89
N LYS A 438 -1.55 1.26 57.63
CA LYS A 438 -1.72 0.25 58.69
C LYS A 438 -1.29 -1.13 58.21
N ALA A 439 -0.67 -1.84 59.15
CA ALA A 439 0.01 -3.12 59.03
C ALA A 439 -0.94 -4.33 59.16
N ALA A 440 -0.37 -5.48 58.77
CA ALA A 440 -0.60 -6.87 59.22
C ALA A 440 -2.03 -7.45 59.16
N ASP A 441 -2.19 -8.58 58.47
CA ASP A 441 -2.43 -9.86 59.14
C ASP A 441 -2.34 -11.07 58.18
N ALA A 442 -1.99 -12.19 58.77
CA ALA A 442 -1.75 -13.51 58.18
C ALA A 442 -2.94 -14.45 58.40
N GLN A 443 -3.13 -15.43 57.50
CA GLN A 443 -3.62 -16.83 57.69
C GLN A 443 -4.15 -17.37 56.35
N SER A 444 -3.44 -18.28 55.69
CA SER A 444 -3.50 -19.76 55.77
C SER A 444 -4.74 -20.38 55.11
N TYR A 445 -4.55 -21.19 54.06
CA TYR A 445 -4.85 -22.63 54.07
C TYR A 445 -4.25 -23.35 52.84
N GLN A 446 -3.68 -24.54 53.11
CA GLN A 446 -3.20 -25.58 52.18
C GLN A 446 -4.38 -26.10 51.32
N GLU A 447 -4.24 -26.77 50.17
CA GLU A 447 -3.48 -27.98 49.82
C GLU A 447 -3.79 -28.19 48.30
N THR A 448 -2.90 -28.59 47.39
CA THR A 448 -2.60 -30.00 47.08
C THR A 448 -1.49 -30.05 46.01
N ASN A 449 -0.56 -30.98 46.21
CA ASN A 449 0.64 -31.28 45.42
C ASN A 449 0.39 -32.14 44.16
N ARG A 450 1.47 -32.20 43.34
CA ARG A 450 1.88 -33.19 42.31
C ARG A 450 1.67 -32.70 40.86
N VAL A 451 2.66 -32.67 39.96
CA VAL A 451 3.88 -33.49 39.77
C VAL A 451 5.02 -32.65 39.13
N HIS A 452 6.28 -32.96 39.51
CA HIS A 452 7.55 -32.45 38.99
C HIS A 452 7.99 -33.11 37.67
N GLU A 453 8.74 -32.34 36.86
CA GLU A 453 9.88 -32.68 35.96
C GLU A 453 9.77 -31.72 34.75
N ILE A 454 10.67 -30.76 34.52
CA ILE A 454 12.03 -30.94 34.00
C ILE A 454 12.85 -29.70 34.41
N GLN A 455 13.85 -29.88 35.27
CA GLN A 455 14.95 -28.95 35.51
C GLN A 455 16.21 -29.78 35.66
N ASP A 456 16.85 -30.08 34.54
CA ASP A 456 18.26 -30.52 34.49
C ASP A 456 18.74 -30.40 33.05
N LEU A 457 19.33 -29.25 32.71
CA LEU A 457 20.27 -29.05 31.61
C LEU A 457 20.60 -27.56 31.53
N LEU A 458 21.47 -27.08 32.41
CA LEU A 458 22.36 -25.92 32.19
C LEU A 458 23.27 -25.74 33.41
N GLY A 459 24.19 -26.68 33.58
CA GLY A 459 25.33 -26.53 34.47
C GLY A 459 26.61 -26.75 33.67
N LEU A 460 27.29 -25.66 33.30
CA LEU A 460 28.75 -25.58 33.08
C LEU A 460 29.12 -24.18 32.53
N VAL A 461 29.38 -23.22 33.41
CA VAL A 461 30.37 -22.16 33.13
C VAL A 461 31.30 -22.06 34.32
N ARG A 462 32.52 -22.54 34.07
CA ARG A 462 33.69 -22.51 34.93
C ARG A 462 34.18 -21.06 35.05
N ARG A 463 34.32 -20.56 36.29
CA ARG A 463 35.07 -19.34 36.61
C ARG A 463 36.56 -19.66 36.62
N GLU A 464 37.36 -18.84 35.94
CA GLU A 464 38.78 -18.67 36.24
C GLU A 464 39.15 -17.18 36.31
N PRO A 465 40.25 -16.83 37.00
CA PRO A 465 40.34 -15.58 37.76
C PRO A 465 41.04 -14.44 37.02
N SER A 466 40.86 -13.27 37.62
CA SER A 466 41.45 -11.95 37.36
C SER A 466 42.95 -11.93 37.05
N GLY A 467 43.32 -11.29 35.94
CA GLY A 467 44.64 -10.71 35.69
C GLY A 467 44.48 -9.33 35.04
N GLY A 468 45.01 -8.29 35.67
CA GLY A 468 44.80 -6.90 35.30
C GLY A 468 45.58 -6.44 34.07
N ASP A 469 45.04 -5.44 33.37
CA ASP A 469 45.72 -4.17 33.06
C ASP A 469 44.68 -3.19 32.48
N GLY A 470 44.81 -1.91 32.83
CA GLY A 470 43.84 -0.86 32.53
C GLY A 470 43.90 -0.37 31.08
N SER A 471 42.75 -0.35 30.42
CA SER A 471 42.40 0.59 29.33
C SER A 471 40.91 0.43 28.97
N PRO A 472 40.12 1.52 28.88
CA PRO A 472 38.71 1.41 28.50
C PRO A 472 38.59 1.15 27.00
N ARG A 473 38.24 -0.07 26.60
CA ARG A 473 37.83 -0.37 25.22
C ARG A 473 36.33 -0.11 25.06
N LEU A 474 36.03 0.84 24.18
CA LEU A 474 34.71 1.14 23.64
C LEU A 474 34.13 -0.12 22.98
N VAL A 475 33.10 -0.72 23.58
CA VAL A 475 32.36 -1.84 22.97
C VAL A 475 31.43 -1.26 21.90
N GLN A 476 31.88 -1.29 20.65
CA GLN A 476 30.99 -1.18 19.49
C GLN A 476 30.20 -2.48 19.38
N LEU A 477 28.89 -2.39 19.57
CA LEU A 477 27.94 -3.45 19.21
C LEU A 477 27.96 -3.61 17.68
N ILE A 478 28.70 -4.61 17.19
CA ILE A 478 28.55 -5.13 15.83
C ILE A 478 27.58 -6.30 15.94
N LEU A 479 26.32 -6.06 15.60
CA LEU A 479 25.37 -7.14 15.29
C LEU A 479 25.80 -7.75 13.96
N ARG A 480 26.40 -8.93 14.02
CA ARG A 480 26.75 -9.75 12.86
C ARG A 480 25.74 -10.88 12.74
N ASP A 481 25.18 -10.97 11.54
CA ASP A 481 24.24 -11.97 11.07
C ASP A 481 24.75 -13.43 11.17
N SER A 482 23.79 -14.35 11.06
CA SER A 482 23.90 -15.76 10.60
C SER A 482 24.37 -16.83 11.61
N LEU A 483 23.39 -17.57 12.14
CA LEU A 483 23.51 -18.98 12.49
C LEU A 483 22.22 -19.70 12.05
N TRP A 484 22.29 -20.35 10.89
CA TRP A 484 21.46 -21.51 10.56
C TRP A 484 22.42 -22.67 10.38
N THR A 485 22.41 -23.60 11.34
CA THR A 485 22.99 -24.93 11.17
C THR A 485 21.94 -25.82 10.48
N PRO A 486 22.32 -26.64 9.48
CA PRO A 486 21.40 -27.57 8.86
C PRO A 486 21.20 -28.78 9.78
N LEU A 487 19.93 -29.13 10.03
CA LEU A 487 19.58 -30.41 10.64
C LEU A 487 19.68 -31.49 9.55
N VAL A 488 20.61 -32.43 9.73
CA VAL A 488 20.65 -33.68 8.98
C VAL A 488 19.60 -34.60 9.59
N VAL A 489 18.61 -35.01 8.81
CA VAL A 489 17.68 -36.09 9.18
C VAL A 489 18.27 -37.38 8.62
N GLU A 490 18.80 -38.22 9.49
CA GLU A 490 19.00 -39.64 9.21
C GLU A 490 17.68 -40.37 9.43
N ALA A 491 17.39 -41.29 8.50
CA ALA A 491 16.21 -42.13 8.50
C ALA A 491 16.40 -43.34 9.44
N GLU A 492 15.32 -43.73 10.12
CA GLU A 492 15.01 -45.12 10.46
C GLU A 492 13.56 -45.42 10.04
#